data_AF-A0A6G2QV21-F1
#
_entry.id   AF-A0A6G2QV21-F1
#
_cell.length_a   1.000
_cell.length_b   1.000
_cell.length_c   1.000
_cell.angle_alpha   90.00
_cell.angle_beta   90.00
_cell.angle_gamma   90.00
#
_symmetry.space_group_name_H-M   'P 1'
#
loop_
_entity.id
_entity.type
_entity.pdbx_description
1 polymer ?
#
loop_
_entity_poly.entity_id
_entity_poly.type
_entity_poly.pdbx_seq_one_letter_code
_entity_poly.pdbx_strand_id
1 'polypeptide(L)'
;LAPAVEAEVTRLGLPGPRAGGPGPAKDLRLDPLRSDLDRRRELLLRRLTVCGVPYGEAKEVAGAGGGEALTTRWEVRWTPATEAVLTAVGARGVTAEQAAEGVLLERRRLERDEGGPTAAQALEGLERAAECGLTGLAGERLTDVADVLPQAGTLPELLAGLALLDRLRAGHVPGLGTDPDREARAGAVADLLTAAAVRQVDGLTGSEDLADAHALLELSHRADQLGGIRLADALGRLSAGGSPLMRGAAGAVRVLLGHEDARTFGDRVASWVDAATAPDSRAALTARLGGLLTAAGPLLEAASAALEPLLTRVSELPDRAFLDRLPALRGGFDTLSPAARDRLLATVEEHLDAPYMPATDGVDPAALAAWTAADFAARETLRTLGLLHAPGPV
;
A
#
# COMPACT_ATOMS: atom_id res chain seq x y z
N LEU A 1 -14.46 1.37 34.92
CA LEU A 1 -14.40 0.81 33.55
C LEU A 1 -15.02 -0.60 33.45
N ALA A 2 -14.47 -1.62 34.12
CA ALA A 2 -14.92 -3.02 33.95
C ALA A 2 -16.45 -3.24 34.04
N PRO A 3 -17.18 -2.75 35.07
CA PRO A 3 -18.64 -2.95 35.15
C PRO A 3 -19.41 -2.30 33.98
N ALA A 4 -18.92 -1.17 33.47
CA ALA A 4 -19.54 -0.49 32.34
C ALA A 4 -19.36 -1.30 31.04
N VAL A 5 -18.16 -1.85 30.83
CA VAL A 5 -17.85 -2.70 29.66
C VAL A 5 -18.64 -4.00 29.71
N GLU A 6 -18.74 -4.66 30.87
CA GLU A 6 -19.56 -5.87 31.05
C GLU A 6 -21.03 -5.64 30.69
N ALA A 7 -21.60 -4.53 31.15
CA ALA A 7 -22.97 -4.13 30.83
C ALA A 7 -23.13 -3.83 29.32
N GLU A 8 -22.14 -3.21 28.69
CA GLU A 8 -22.17 -2.89 27.27
C GLU A 8 -22.03 -4.13 26.38
N VAL A 9 -21.08 -5.02 26.69
CA VAL A 9 -20.90 -6.33 26.03
C VAL A 9 -22.19 -7.15 26.08
N THR A 10 -22.85 -7.17 27.24
CA THR A 10 -24.12 -7.87 27.42
C THR A 10 -25.23 -7.26 26.55
N ARG A 11 -25.35 -5.92 26.55
CA ARG A 11 -26.32 -5.18 25.71
C ARG A 11 -26.12 -5.43 24.22
N LEU A 12 -24.87 -5.61 23.79
CA LEU A 12 -24.50 -5.85 22.39
C LEU A 12 -24.52 -7.34 22.00
N GLY A 13 -24.85 -8.25 22.93
CA GLY A 13 -24.88 -9.70 22.66
C GLY A 13 -23.50 -10.28 22.34
N LEU A 14 -22.46 -9.70 22.94
CA LEU A 14 -21.07 -10.12 22.83
C LEU A 14 -20.68 -11.02 24.03
N PRO A 15 -19.62 -11.86 23.94
CA PRO A 15 -19.20 -12.70 25.05
C PRO A 15 -18.76 -11.89 26.27
N GLY A 16 -19.43 -12.09 27.42
CA GLY A 16 -19.08 -11.46 28.71
C GLY A 16 -18.46 -12.44 29.71
N PRO A 17 -18.21 -11.99 30.95
CA PRO A 17 -17.69 -12.85 32.01
C PRO A 17 -18.64 -14.00 32.32
N ARG A 18 -18.10 -15.22 32.48
CA ARG A 18 -18.86 -16.41 32.90
C ARG A 18 -18.27 -16.96 34.20
N ALA A 19 -19.15 -17.36 35.11
CA ALA A 19 -18.76 -18.15 36.27
C ALA A 19 -18.31 -19.54 35.80
N GLY A 20 -17.00 -19.75 35.61
CA GLY A 20 -16.44 -21.07 35.28
C GLY A 20 -15.24 -21.12 34.34
N GLY A 21 -14.72 -19.98 33.84
CA GLY A 21 -13.51 -19.94 32.99
C GLY A 21 -13.68 -19.11 31.71
N PRO A 22 -12.67 -19.08 30.82
CA PRO A 22 -12.73 -18.33 29.57
C PRO A 22 -13.93 -18.76 28.73
N GLY A 23 -14.68 -17.79 28.21
CA GLY A 23 -15.77 -18.09 27.27
C GLY A 23 -15.25 -18.65 25.94
N PRO A 24 -16.07 -19.35 25.15
CA PRO A 24 -15.71 -19.72 23.79
C PRO A 24 -15.43 -18.45 22.97
N ALA A 25 -14.44 -18.51 22.07
CA ALA A 25 -14.29 -17.46 21.06
C ALA A 25 -15.54 -17.41 20.18
N LYS A 26 -15.87 -16.20 19.73
CA LYS A 26 -16.97 -15.93 18.81
C LYS A 26 -16.42 -15.18 17.61
N ASP A 27 -16.59 -15.76 16.44
CA ASP A 27 -16.35 -15.08 15.18
C ASP A 27 -17.52 -14.16 14.86
N LEU A 28 -17.21 -12.93 14.48
CA LEU A 28 -18.15 -11.90 14.09
C LEU A 28 -17.80 -11.42 12.69
N ARG A 29 -18.82 -11.30 11.85
CA ARG A 29 -18.76 -10.51 10.63
C ARG A 29 -19.72 -9.34 10.83
N LEU A 30 -19.20 -8.12 10.79
CA LEU A 30 -19.94 -6.91 11.06
C LEU A 30 -20.14 -6.12 9.77
N ASP A 31 -21.29 -5.47 9.65
CA ASP A 31 -21.60 -4.51 8.58
C ASP A 31 -21.95 -3.15 9.22
N PRO A 32 -20.94 -2.41 9.73
CA PRO A 32 -21.16 -1.25 10.60
C PRO A 32 -21.83 -0.06 9.90
N LEU A 33 -21.75 0.02 8.58
CA LEU A 33 -22.37 1.09 7.79
C LEU A 33 -23.86 0.83 7.53
N ARG A 34 -24.32 -0.43 7.64
CA ARG A 34 -25.72 -0.81 7.38
C ARG A 34 -26.50 -1.23 8.63
N SER A 35 -25.81 -1.64 9.69
CA SER A 35 -26.42 -2.16 10.92
C SER A 35 -26.01 -1.33 12.13
N ASP A 36 -26.98 -0.65 12.75
CA ASP A 36 -26.79 0.12 13.98
C ASP A 36 -26.20 -0.71 15.13
N LEU A 37 -26.59 -1.99 15.21
CA LEU A 37 -26.07 -2.92 16.21
C LEU A 37 -24.59 -3.24 15.93
N ASP A 38 -24.26 -3.51 14.67
CA ASP A 38 -22.88 -3.83 14.29
C ASP A 38 -21.97 -2.59 14.35
N ARG A 39 -22.51 -1.39 14.09
CA ARG A 39 -21.84 -0.12 14.36
C ARG A 39 -21.41 0.00 15.81
N ARG A 40 -22.33 -0.26 16.75
CA ARG A 40 -22.02 -0.20 18.19
C ARG A 40 -21.03 -1.28 18.62
N ARG A 41 -21.11 -2.48 18.03
CA ARG A 41 -20.12 -3.55 18.25
C ARG A 41 -18.74 -3.15 17.76
N GLU A 42 -18.63 -2.67 16.52
CA GLU A 42 -17.37 -2.19 15.93
C GLU A 42 -16.74 -1.11 16.82
N LEU A 43 -17.52 -0.11 17.24
CA LEU A 43 -17.03 0.98 18.10
C LEU A 43 -16.48 0.47 19.43
N LEU A 44 -17.20 -0.43 20.11
CA LEU A 44 -16.72 -1.02 21.35
C LEU A 44 -15.40 -1.77 21.12
N LEU A 45 -15.32 -2.58 20.06
CA LEU A 45 -14.10 -3.36 19.75
C LEU A 45 -12.91 -2.44 19.48
N ARG A 46 -13.07 -1.41 18.64
CA ARG A 46 -12.03 -0.41 18.37
C ARG A 46 -11.55 0.30 19.64
N ARG A 47 -12.49 0.73 20.50
CA ARG A 47 -12.17 1.40 21.78
C ARG A 47 -11.39 0.50 22.72
N LEU A 48 -11.79 -0.77 22.84
CA LEU A 48 -11.08 -1.76 23.66
C LEU A 48 -9.67 -2.05 23.10
N THR A 49 -9.52 -2.17 21.77
CA THR A 49 -8.22 -2.33 21.10
C THR A 49 -7.29 -1.15 21.36
N VAL A 50 -7.78 0.09 21.24
CA VAL A 50 -7.00 1.30 21.57
C VAL A 50 -6.56 1.32 23.04
N CYS A 51 -7.42 0.83 23.94
CA CYS A 51 -7.09 0.66 25.36
C CYS A 51 -6.12 -0.49 25.64
N GLY A 52 -5.72 -1.28 24.62
CA GLY A 52 -4.88 -2.46 24.79
C GLY A 52 -5.59 -3.63 25.48
N VAL A 53 -6.92 -3.62 25.54
CA VAL A 53 -7.72 -4.68 26.19
C VAL A 53 -7.78 -5.89 25.25
N PRO A 54 -7.27 -7.07 25.64
CA PRO A 54 -7.25 -8.27 24.80
C PRO A 54 -8.62 -8.95 24.81
N TYR A 55 -9.59 -8.32 24.14
CA TYR A 55 -10.96 -8.80 24.02
C TYR A 55 -11.32 -9.26 22.60
N GLY A 56 -10.83 -8.53 21.60
CA GLY A 56 -11.13 -8.80 20.20
C GLY A 56 -9.90 -8.61 19.33
N GLU A 57 -9.77 -9.48 18.33
CA GLU A 57 -8.74 -9.44 17.31
C GLU A 57 -9.40 -9.25 15.95
N ALA A 58 -9.04 -8.20 15.22
CA ALA A 58 -9.50 -7.97 13.87
C ALA A 58 -8.83 -9.00 12.94
N LYS A 59 -9.61 -9.62 12.05
CA LYS A 59 -9.12 -10.54 11.02
C LYS A 59 -9.19 -9.87 9.67
N GLU A 60 -8.20 -10.12 8.81
CA GLU A 60 -8.18 -9.55 7.48
C GLU A 60 -9.39 -9.98 6.66
N VAL A 61 -9.96 -9.02 5.94
CA VAL A 61 -11.05 -9.22 4.99
C VAL A 61 -10.62 -8.54 3.70
N ALA A 62 -10.43 -9.31 2.63
CA ALA A 62 -10.26 -8.74 1.31
C ALA A 62 -11.61 -8.23 0.79
N GLY A 63 -11.67 -6.98 0.34
CA GLY A 63 -12.82 -6.49 -0.41
C GLY A 63 -12.88 -7.11 -1.80
N ALA A 64 -14.06 -7.13 -2.40
CA ALA A 64 -14.22 -7.60 -3.77
C ALA A 64 -13.47 -6.66 -4.73
N GLY A 65 -12.71 -7.22 -5.67
CA GLY A 65 -12.01 -6.43 -6.71
C GLY A 65 -10.83 -5.59 -6.22
N GLY A 66 -10.21 -5.93 -5.07
CA GLY A 66 -9.06 -5.20 -4.54
C GLY A 66 -9.40 -3.89 -3.81
N GLY A 67 -10.69 -3.59 -3.65
CA GLY A 67 -11.17 -2.47 -2.86
C GLY A 67 -11.15 -2.76 -1.35
N GLU A 68 -11.33 -1.70 -0.56
CA GLU A 68 -11.41 -1.80 0.89
C GLU A 68 -12.69 -2.54 1.33
N ALA A 69 -12.57 -3.42 2.33
CA ALA A 69 -13.71 -4.18 2.82
C ALA A 69 -14.64 -3.31 3.68
N LEU A 70 -15.86 -3.08 3.19
CA LEU A 70 -16.92 -2.37 3.95
C LEU A 70 -17.46 -3.18 5.15
N THR A 71 -17.11 -4.46 5.24
CA THR A 71 -17.44 -5.34 6.37
C THR A 71 -16.18 -5.73 7.12
N THR A 72 -16.23 -5.75 8.44
CA THR A 72 -15.10 -6.17 9.28
C THR A 72 -15.31 -7.59 9.82
N ARG A 73 -14.21 -8.30 10.09
CA ARG A 73 -14.24 -9.59 10.76
C ARG A 73 -13.47 -9.51 12.07
N TRP A 74 -14.04 -10.06 13.13
CA TRP A 74 -13.45 -10.09 14.45
C TRP A 74 -13.55 -11.49 15.06
N GLU A 75 -12.52 -11.91 15.78
CA GLU A 75 -12.62 -12.98 16.76
C GLU A 75 -12.66 -12.32 18.15
N VAL A 76 -13.69 -12.60 18.96
CA VAL A 76 -13.84 -12.01 20.29
C VAL A 76 -13.95 -13.06 21.38
N ARG A 77 -13.32 -12.80 22.52
CA ARG A 77 -13.34 -13.69 23.69
C ARG A 77 -13.16 -12.90 24.98
N TRP A 78 -13.99 -13.22 25.97
CA TRP A 78 -13.77 -12.73 27.34
C TRP A 78 -12.82 -13.65 28.10
N THR A 79 -11.75 -13.09 28.66
CA THR A 79 -10.73 -13.82 29.42
C THR A 79 -10.38 -13.08 30.72
N PRO A 80 -9.74 -13.74 31.70
CA PRO A 80 -9.21 -13.06 32.88
C PRO A 80 -8.22 -11.93 32.55
N ALA A 81 -7.49 -12.03 31.44
CA ALA A 81 -6.61 -10.96 30.96
C ALA A 81 -7.40 -9.71 30.55
N THR A 82 -8.57 -9.90 29.93
CA THR A 82 -9.51 -8.82 29.62
C THR A 82 -9.89 -8.04 30.89
N GLU A 83 -10.28 -8.75 31.95
CA GLU A 83 -10.66 -8.14 33.25
C GLU A 83 -9.49 -7.40 33.92
N ALA A 84 -8.30 -8.00 33.90
CA ALA A 84 -7.10 -7.40 34.46
C ALA A 84 -6.75 -6.07 33.77
N VAL A 85 -6.75 -6.04 32.43
CA VAL A 85 -6.44 -4.82 31.67
C VAL A 85 -7.56 -3.77 31.82
N LEU A 86 -8.83 -4.18 31.83
CA LEU A 86 -9.94 -3.26 32.10
C LEU A 86 -9.83 -2.56 33.46
N THR A 87 -9.27 -3.25 34.46
CA THR A 87 -9.00 -2.66 35.78
C THR A 87 -7.85 -1.66 35.70
N ALA A 88 -6.76 -2.00 35.02
CA ALA A 88 -5.58 -1.13 34.87
C ALA A 88 -5.89 0.16 34.10
N VAL A 89 -6.68 0.07 33.01
CA VAL A 89 -7.04 1.23 32.17
C VAL A 89 -8.17 2.07 32.81
N GLY A 90 -8.77 1.61 33.90
CA GLY A 90 -9.86 2.30 34.58
C GLY A 90 -9.54 3.72 35.06
N ALA A 91 -8.26 4.07 35.24
CA ALA A 91 -7.82 5.43 35.55
C ALA A 91 -8.05 6.43 34.41
N ARG A 92 -8.23 5.96 33.17
CA ARG A 92 -8.40 6.79 31.97
C ARG A 92 -9.86 7.14 31.65
N GLY A 93 -10.82 6.44 32.27
CA GLY A 93 -12.24 6.70 32.03
C GLY A 93 -13.16 5.66 32.67
N VAL A 94 -14.42 6.05 32.91
CA VAL A 94 -15.41 5.14 33.50
C VAL A 94 -16.18 4.32 32.46
N THR A 95 -16.21 4.78 31.20
CA THR A 95 -16.74 4.06 30.02
C THR A 95 -15.63 3.71 29.02
N ALA A 96 -15.90 2.77 28.10
CA ALA A 96 -14.94 2.41 27.03
C ALA A 96 -14.59 3.62 26.14
N GLU A 97 -15.56 4.49 25.89
CA GLU A 97 -15.37 5.73 25.13
C GLU A 97 -14.39 6.67 25.82
N GLN A 98 -14.63 6.99 27.09
CA GLN A 98 -13.76 7.87 27.87
C GLN A 98 -12.37 7.29 28.06
N ALA A 99 -12.27 5.97 28.29
CA ALA A 99 -10.99 5.30 28.42
C ALA A 99 -10.17 5.39 27.12
N ALA A 100 -10.79 5.13 25.97
CA ALA A 100 -10.14 5.25 24.66
C ALA A 100 -9.73 6.70 24.37
N GLU A 101 -10.60 7.67 24.64
CA GLU A 101 -10.29 9.09 24.50
C GLU A 101 -9.12 9.51 25.39
N GLY A 102 -9.13 9.11 26.67
CA GLY A 102 -8.06 9.41 27.61
C GLY A 102 -6.71 8.80 27.22
N VAL A 103 -6.70 7.61 26.60
CA VAL A 103 -5.48 6.98 26.06
C VAL A 103 -4.95 7.76 24.85
N LEU A 104 -5.82 8.15 23.92
CA LEU A 104 -5.40 8.86 22.72
C LEU A 104 -4.98 10.31 23.01
N LEU A 105 -5.63 10.98 23.97
CA LEU A 105 -5.22 12.30 24.46
C LEU A 105 -3.86 12.26 25.14
N GLU A 106 -3.58 11.23 25.95
CA GLU A 106 -2.26 11.05 26.54
C GLU A 106 -1.19 10.89 25.46
N ARG A 107 -1.44 10.03 24.48
CA ARG A 107 -0.51 9.83 23.38
C ARG A 107 -0.25 11.14 22.63
N ARG A 108 -1.31 11.90 22.32
CA ARG A 108 -1.19 13.21 21.68
C ARG A 108 -0.38 14.21 22.52
N ARG A 109 -0.52 14.15 23.84
CA ARG A 109 0.27 14.98 24.74
C ARG A 109 1.75 14.59 24.69
N LEU A 110 2.08 13.31 24.73
CA LEU A 110 3.46 12.83 24.60
C LEU A 110 4.10 13.26 23.28
N GLU A 111 3.38 13.12 22.16
CA GLU A 111 3.82 13.62 20.85
C GLU A 111 4.14 15.12 20.90
N ARG A 112 3.30 15.93 21.57
CA ARG A 112 3.55 17.37 21.74
C ARG A 112 4.74 17.68 22.64
N ASP A 113 4.89 16.95 23.74
CA ASP A 113 6.02 17.08 24.65
C ASP A 113 7.35 16.72 23.94
N GLU A 114 7.30 15.85 22.92
CA GLU A 114 8.42 15.48 22.05
C GLU A 114 8.66 16.44 20.87
N GLY A 115 7.89 17.53 20.76
CA GLY A 115 8.07 18.56 19.71
C GLY A 115 6.96 18.62 18.66
N GLY A 116 5.89 17.84 18.81
CA GLY A 116 4.74 17.79 17.92
C GLY A 116 4.61 16.44 17.20
N PRO A 117 3.41 16.12 16.66
CA PRO A 117 3.22 14.86 15.95
C PRO A 117 3.98 14.87 14.62
N THR A 118 4.58 13.73 14.28
CA THR A 118 5.02 13.44 12.91
C THR A 118 3.82 13.26 11.97
N ALA A 119 4.05 13.27 10.66
CA ALA A 119 2.98 13.02 9.68
C ALA A 119 2.28 11.67 9.92
N ALA A 120 3.04 10.59 10.11
CA ALA A 120 2.52 9.29 10.50
C ALA A 120 1.70 9.33 11.80
N GLN A 121 2.17 10.01 12.85
CA GLN A 121 1.45 10.13 14.13
C GLN A 121 0.14 10.93 13.98
N ALA A 122 0.14 12.01 13.19
CA ALA A 122 -1.06 12.80 12.92
C ALA A 122 -2.12 11.97 12.19
N LEU A 123 -1.71 11.18 11.18
CA LEU A 123 -2.59 10.26 10.45
C LEU A 123 -3.14 9.15 11.33
N GLU A 124 -2.27 8.42 12.04
CA GLU A 124 -2.67 7.35 12.95
C GLU A 124 -3.61 7.89 14.06
N GLY A 125 -3.32 9.09 14.55
CA GLY A 125 -4.16 9.79 15.52
C GLY A 125 -5.56 10.09 14.99
N LEU A 126 -5.67 10.61 13.76
CA LEU A 126 -6.95 10.89 13.11
C LEU A 126 -7.74 9.60 12.87
N GLU A 127 -7.09 8.58 12.29
CA GLU A 127 -7.72 7.29 12.00
C GLU A 127 -8.28 6.64 13.27
N ARG A 128 -7.47 6.53 14.34
CA ARG A 128 -7.92 5.92 15.60
C ARG A 128 -9.03 6.70 16.27
N ALA A 129 -8.96 8.03 16.29
CA ALA A 129 -10.02 8.86 16.85
C ALA A 129 -11.34 8.68 16.08
N ALA A 130 -11.24 8.61 14.74
CA ALA A 130 -12.38 8.40 13.86
C ALA A 130 -13.00 6.99 14.02
N GLU A 131 -12.18 5.94 14.04
CA GLU A 131 -12.62 4.55 14.26
C GLU A 131 -13.25 4.32 15.64
N CYS A 132 -12.76 5.02 16.68
CA CYS A 132 -13.38 5.00 18.01
C CYS A 132 -14.63 5.88 18.13
N GLY A 133 -14.99 6.64 17.09
CA GLY A 133 -16.11 7.57 17.09
C GLY A 133 -15.97 8.73 18.06
N LEU A 134 -14.74 9.18 18.29
CA LEU A 134 -14.42 10.31 19.18
C LEU A 134 -14.44 11.60 18.38
N THR A 135 -15.63 12.14 18.13
CA THR A 135 -15.86 13.25 17.19
C THR A 135 -15.06 14.52 17.50
N GLY A 136 -14.91 14.87 18.79
CA GLY A 136 -14.11 16.01 19.24
C GLY A 136 -12.62 15.81 18.94
N LEU A 137 -12.06 14.70 19.39
CA LEU A 137 -10.66 14.36 19.16
C LEU A 137 -10.33 14.17 17.67
N ALA A 138 -11.24 13.58 16.89
CA ALA A 138 -11.08 13.47 15.44
C ALA A 138 -11.02 14.86 14.78
N GLY A 139 -11.80 15.82 15.27
CA GLY A 139 -11.71 17.21 14.84
C GLY A 139 -10.36 17.85 15.15
N GLU A 140 -9.82 17.63 16.35
CA GLU A 140 -8.48 18.12 16.72
C GLU A 140 -7.37 17.47 15.89
N ARG A 141 -7.47 16.16 15.64
CA ARG A 141 -6.50 15.42 14.82
C ARG A 141 -6.59 15.79 13.34
N LEU A 142 -7.76 16.17 12.85
CA LEU A 142 -7.90 16.73 11.50
C LEU A 142 -7.13 18.04 11.35
N THR A 143 -7.11 18.88 12.40
CA THR A 143 -6.24 20.07 12.45
C THR A 143 -4.77 19.70 12.46
N ASP A 144 -4.35 18.72 13.29
CA ASP A 144 -2.95 18.25 13.29
C ASP A 144 -2.52 17.77 11.88
N VAL A 145 -3.40 17.05 11.18
CA VAL A 145 -3.15 16.62 9.79
C VAL A 145 -3.00 17.81 8.85
N ALA A 146 -3.87 18.81 8.96
CA ALA A 146 -3.81 20.03 8.15
C ALA A 146 -2.52 20.83 8.35
N ASP A 147 -2.01 20.86 9.57
CA ASP A 147 -0.84 21.66 9.94
C ASP A 147 0.49 20.94 9.59
N VAL A 148 0.55 19.62 9.77
CA VAL A 148 1.80 18.85 9.66
C VAL A 148 2.04 18.30 8.25
N LEU A 149 1.05 17.60 7.68
CA LEU A 149 1.27 16.83 6.45
C LEU A 149 1.70 17.69 5.25
N PRO A 150 1.09 18.86 4.98
CA PRO A 150 1.47 19.65 3.81
C PRO A 150 2.93 20.10 3.76
N GLN A 151 3.63 20.10 4.91
CA GLN A 151 5.00 20.57 5.08
C GLN A 151 6.01 19.43 5.28
N ALA A 152 5.61 18.37 5.98
CA ALA A 152 6.52 17.31 6.42
C ALA A 152 6.17 15.92 5.87
N GLY A 153 5.01 15.74 5.25
CA GLY A 153 4.55 14.45 4.75
C GLY A 153 5.30 14.00 3.51
N THR A 154 5.69 12.73 3.49
CA THR A 154 6.14 12.02 2.29
C THR A 154 4.97 11.80 1.32
N LEU A 155 5.24 11.48 0.05
CA LEU A 155 4.16 11.22 -0.92
C LEU A 155 3.22 10.07 -0.46
N PRO A 156 3.74 8.92 0.05
CA PRO A 156 2.89 7.88 0.62
C PRO A 156 1.98 8.37 1.76
N GLU A 157 2.52 9.18 2.69
CA GLU A 157 1.72 9.72 3.81
C GLU A 157 0.65 10.70 3.31
N LEU A 158 0.97 11.56 2.33
CA LEU A 158 0.01 12.47 1.72
C LEU A 158 -1.15 11.71 1.06
N LEU A 159 -0.85 10.63 0.33
CA LEU A 159 -1.84 9.78 -0.31
C LEU A 159 -2.69 8.98 0.68
N ALA A 160 -2.07 8.47 1.77
CA ALA A 160 -2.78 7.84 2.87
C ALA A 160 -3.74 8.83 3.55
N GLY A 161 -3.30 10.08 3.75
CA GLY A 161 -4.14 11.16 4.24
C GLY A 161 -5.31 11.46 3.32
N LEU A 162 -5.09 11.59 2.00
CA LEU A 162 -6.15 11.78 1.02
C LEU A 162 -7.17 10.62 1.06
N ALA A 163 -6.72 9.37 1.10
CA ALA A 163 -7.60 8.21 1.20
C ALA A 163 -8.44 8.23 2.49
N LEU A 164 -7.83 8.57 3.63
CA LEU A 164 -8.54 8.72 4.89
C LEU A 164 -9.60 9.83 4.82
N LEU A 165 -9.28 10.98 4.22
CA LEU A 165 -10.22 12.10 4.03
C LEU A 165 -11.37 11.75 3.09
N ASP A 166 -11.10 11.00 2.02
CA ASP A 166 -12.14 10.49 1.11
C ASP A 166 -13.11 9.56 1.85
N ARG A 167 -12.60 8.63 2.68
CA ARG A 167 -13.45 7.77 3.53
C ARG A 167 -14.30 8.58 4.50
N LEU A 168 -13.72 9.60 5.12
CA LEU A 168 -14.42 10.49 6.05
C LEU A 168 -15.56 11.25 5.34
N ARG A 169 -15.29 11.80 4.16
CA ARG A 169 -16.28 12.55 3.35
C ARG A 169 -17.38 11.65 2.79
N ALA A 170 -17.05 10.40 2.47
CA ALA A 170 -18.02 9.41 2.01
C ALA A 170 -18.88 8.83 3.15
N GLY A 171 -18.62 9.20 4.41
CA GLY A 171 -19.31 8.61 5.57
C GLY A 171 -18.98 7.13 5.77
N HIS A 172 -17.83 6.66 5.24
CA HIS A 172 -17.39 5.27 5.34
C HIS A 172 -16.69 4.96 6.68
N VAL A 173 -16.68 5.92 7.61
CA VAL A 173 -16.18 5.70 8.98
C VAL A 173 -17.36 5.59 9.94
N PRO A 174 -17.69 4.38 10.44
CA PRO A 174 -18.92 4.15 11.20
C PRO A 174 -19.02 4.98 12.49
N GLY A 175 -17.89 5.32 13.10
CA GLY A 175 -17.85 6.07 14.36
C GLY A 175 -18.18 7.55 14.24
N LEU A 176 -18.10 8.12 13.03
CA LEU A 176 -18.33 9.53 12.79
C LEU A 176 -19.66 9.67 12.06
N GLY A 177 -20.64 10.31 12.70
CA GLY A 177 -21.87 10.70 12.04
C GLY A 177 -21.61 11.75 10.94
N THR A 178 -22.62 11.98 10.10
CA THR A 178 -22.59 13.06 9.12
C THR A 178 -22.50 14.41 9.84
N ASP A 179 -21.56 15.24 9.40
CA ASP A 179 -21.24 16.52 10.03
C ASP A 179 -20.74 17.45 8.93
N PRO A 180 -21.60 18.33 8.39
CA PRO A 180 -21.25 19.19 7.26
C PRO A 180 -20.01 20.05 7.51
N ASP A 181 -19.77 20.47 8.75
CA ASP A 181 -18.61 21.29 9.09
C ASP A 181 -17.33 20.45 9.10
N ARG A 182 -17.39 19.19 9.54
CA ARG A 182 -16.26 18.26 9.44
C ARG A 182 -15.99 17.88 7.99
N GLU A 183 -17.04 17.62 7.20
CA GLU A 183 -16.93 17.27 5.79
C GLU A 183 -16.31 18.43 4.98
N ALA A 184 -16.75 19.67 5.22
CA ALA A 184 -16.16 20.86 4.59
C ALA A 184 -14.69 21.05 4.99
N ARG A 185 -14.36 20.87 6.27
CA ARG A 185 -12.96 20.92 6.74
C ARG A 185 -12.11 19.81 6.10
N ALA A 186 -12.61 18.58 6.05
CA ALA A 186 -11.92 17.47 5.41
C ALA A 186 -11.68 17.73 3.92
N GLY A 187 -12.63 18.36 3.22
CA GLY A 187 -12.46 18.84 1.85
C GLY A 187 -11.33 19.86 1.71
N ALA A 188 -11.32 20.90 2.57
CA ALA A 188 -10.26 21.91 2.56
C ALA A 188 -8.87 21.31 2.87
N VAL A 189 -8.78 20.35 3.81
CA VAL A 189 -7.53 19.64 4.08
C VAL A 189 -7.11 18.79 2.89
N ALA A 190 -8.05 18.11 2.21
CA ALA A 190 -7.74 17.33 1.01
C ALA A 190 -7.15 18.21 -0.10
N ASP A 191 -7.63 19.45 -0.28
CA ASP A 191 -7.07 20.40 -1.23
C ASP A 191 -5.61 20.80 -0.87
N LEU A 192 -5.32 20.96 0.43
CA LEU A 192 -3.96 21.24 0.91
C LEU A 192 -3.03 20.04 0.67
N LEU A 193 -3.47 18.82 0.99
CA LEU A 193 -2.70 17.60 0.78
C LEU A 193 -2.46 17.33 -0.71
N THR A 194 -3.47 17.59 -1.53
CA THR A 194 -3.39 17.57 -3.00
C THR A 194 -2.27 18.46 -3.52
N ALA A 195 -2.27 19.73 -3.09
CA ALA A 195 -1.25 20.68 -3.51
C ALA A 195 0.14 20.27 -2.99
N ALA A 196 0.23 19.68 -1.79
CA ALA A 196 1.47 19.16 -1.24
C ALA A 196 1.99 17.94 -2.01
N ALA A 197 1.11 17.00 -2.39
CA ALA A 197 1.48 15.79 -3.11
C ALA A 197 2.08 16.13 -4.49
N VAL A 198 1.49 17.10 -5.20
CA VAL A 198 2.04 17.59 -6.47
C VAL A 198 3.42 18.23 -6.28
N ARG A 199 3.65 19.01 -5.20
CA ARG A 199 4.98 19.56 -4.89
C ARG A 199 5.99 18.46 -4.56
N GLN A 200 5.56 17.39 -3.89
CA GLN A 200 6.43 16.31 -3.47
C GLN A 200 6.96 15.46 -4.63
N VAL A 201 6.31 15.48 -5.80
CA VAL A 201 6.79 14.80 -7.02
C VAL A 201 8.21 15.24 -7.39
N ASP A 202 8.54 16.54 -7.27
CA ASP A 202 9.90 17.02 -7.53
C ASP A 202 10.92 16.48 -6.51
N GLY A 203 10.48 16.24 -5.27
CA GLY A 203 11.29 15.62 -4.21
C GLY A 203 11.69 14.18 -4.50
N LEU A 204 11.00 13.50 -5.42
CA LEU A 204 11.32 12.13 -5.83
C LEU A 204 12.46 12.05 -6.85
N THR A 205 13.01 13.17 -7.32
CA THR A 205 14.04 13.18 -8.37
C THR A 205 15.21 12.24 -8.07
N GLY A 206 15.63 12.12 -6.81
CA GLY A 206 16.72 11.23 -6.38
C GLY A 206 16.29 9.90 -5.78
N SER A 207 14.98 9.59 -5.73
CA SER A 207 14.50 8.38 -5.04
C SER A 207 14.87 7.11 -5.78
N GLU A 208 15.32 6.10 -5.05
CA GLU A 208 15.57 4.75 -5.55
C GLU A 208 14.65 3.71 -4.86
N ASP A 209 13.60 4.18 -4.18
CA ASP A 209 12.64 3.33 -3.47
C ASP A 209 11.45 2.97 -4.38
N LEU A 210 11.10 1.68 -4.42
CA LEU A 210 9.91 1.20 -5.14
C LEU A 210 8.61 1.69 -4.51
N ALA A 211 8.59 1.97 -3.20
CA ALA A 211 7.42 2.53 -2.54
C ALA A 211 7.05 3.90 -3.12
N ASP A 212 8.05 4.73 -3.47
CA ASP A 212 7.83 6.03 -4.11
C ASP A 212 7.33 5.90 -5.54
N ALA A 213 7.79 4.89 -6.29
CA ALA A 213 7.27 4.59 -7.62
C ALA A 213 5.80 4.13 -7.58
N HIS A 214 5.42 3.30 -6.60
CA HIS A 214 4.01 2.95 -6.37
C HIS A 214 3.18 4.16 -5.97
N ALA A 215 3.70 5.01 -5.08
CA ALA A 215 3.02 6.24 -4.67
C ALA A 215 2.78 7.18 -5.87
N LEU A 216 3.71 7.25 -6.82
CA LEU A 216 3.53 8.03 -8.04
C LEU A 216 2.38 7.49 -8.92
N LEU A 217 2.22 6.17 -9.00
CA LEU A 217 1.10 5.53 -9.69
C LEU A 217 -0.23 5.82 -8.98
N GLU A 218 -0.28 5.68 -7.66
CA GLU A 218 -1.47 6.00 -6.86
C GLU A 218 -1.89 7.47 -7.01
N LEU A 219 -0.92 8.39 -7.10
CA LEU A 219 -1.18 9.80 -7.40
C LEU A 219 -1.85 9.98 -8.77
N SER A 220 -1.50 9.17 -9.77
CA SER A 220 -2.08 9.25 -11.12
C SER A 220 -3.58 8.90 -11.14
N HIS A 221 -4.03 7.95 -10.32
CA HIS A 221 -5.45 7.62 -10.17
C HIS A 221 -6.27 8.77 -9.58
N ARG A 222 -5.61 9.74 -8.95
CA ARG A 222 -6.22 10.95 -8.39
C ARG A 222 -6.07 12.18 -9.31
N ALA A 223 -5.37 12.08 -10.45
CA ALA A 223 -4.95 13.22 -11.25
C ALA A 223 -6.11 14.12 -11.73
N ASP A 224 -7.28 13.56 -12.01
CA ASP A 224 -8.50 14.29 -12.40
C ASP A 224 -8.91 15.33 -11.34
N GLN A 225 -8.58 15.10 -10.08
CA GLN A 225 -8.88 15.98 -8.95
C GLN A 225 -7.72 16.93 -8.60
N LEU A 226 -6.49 16.58 -8.99
CA LEU A 226 -5.24 17.20 -8.49
C LEU A 226 -4.65 18.31 -9.39
N GLY A 227 -5.24 18.58 -10.55
CA GLY A 227 -4.82 19.65 -11.45
C GLY A 227 -3.73 19.22 -12.44
N GLY A 228 -4.16 18.85 -13.65
CA GLY A 228 -3.33 18.18 -14.65
C GLY A 228 -2.05 18.91 -15.07
N ILE A 229 -2.04 20.26 -15.18
CA ILE A 229 -0.91 20.98 -15.78
C ILE A 229 0.35 20.93 -14.90
N ARG A 230 0.22 21.16 -13.59
CA ARG A 230 1.38 21.15 -12.67
C ARG A 230 1.92 19.74 -12.48
N LEU A 231 1.03 18.76 -12.36
CA LEU A 231 1.41 17.36 -12.27
C LEU A 231 2.10 16.89 -13.56
N ALA A 232 1.58 17.26 -14.74
CA ALA A 232 2.20 16.95 -16.03
C ALA A 232 3.62 17.51 -16.15
N ASP A 233 3.83 18.76 -15.73
CA ASP A 233 5.13 19.42 -15.76
C ASP A 233 6.13 18.77 -14.77
N ALA A 234 5.69 18.48 -13.54
CA ALA A 234 6.52 17.77 -12.56
C ALA A 234 6.91 16.35 -13.03
N LEU A 235 5.95 15.58 -13.57
CA LEU A 235 6.21 14.28 -14.18
C LEU A 235 7.14 14.40 -15.40
N GLY A 236 7.02 15.48 -16.17
CA GLY A 236 7.91 15.80 -17.28
C GLY A 236 9.36 15.92 -16.84
N ARG A 237 9.62 16.72 -15.80
CA ARG A 237 10.94 16.85 -15.19
C ARG A 237 11.44 15.53 -14.62
N LEU A 238 10.60 14.79 -13.91
CA LEU A 238 10.98 13.52 -13.28
C LEU A 238 11.33 12.45 -14.31
N SER A 239 10.60 12.36 -15.41
CA SER A 239 10.89 11.46 -16.53
C SER A 239 12.21 11.80 -17.25
N ALA A 240 12.57 13.09 -17.29
CA ALA A 240 13.80 13.56 -17.92
C ALA A 240 15.03 13.45 -17.02
N GLY A 241 14.92 13.84 -15.74
CA GLY A 241 16.04 14.06 -14.83
C GLY A 241 16.01 13.25 -13.53
N GLY A 242 15.01 12.40 -13.31
CA GLY A 242 14.94 11.53 -12.14
C GLY A 242 16.01 10.44 -12.12
N SER A 243 16.08 9.73 -11.00
CA SER A 243 16.81 8.47 -10.87
C SER A 243 16.37 7.47 -11.96
N PRO A 244 17.18 6.46 -12.30
CA PRO A 244 16.77 5.44 -13.25
C PRO A 244 15.39 4.84 -12.91
N LEU A 245 15.13 4.53 -11.64
CA LEU A 245 13.84 4.01 -11.17
C LEU A 245 12.69 4.99 -11.44
N MET A 246 12.83 6.24 -10.99
CA MET A 246 11.77 7.24 -11.10
C MET A 246 11.51 7.67 -12.54
N ARG A 247 12.51 7.59 -13.43
CA ARG A 247 12.31 7.84 -14.86
C ARG A 247 11.41 6.80 -15.53
N GLY A 248 11.54 5.54 -15.13
CA GLY A 248 10.66 4.46 -15.56
C GLY A 248 9.23 4.69 -15.09
N ALA A 249 9.06 4.94 -13.79
CA ALA A 249 7.75 5.17 -13.17
C ALA A 249 7.05 6.42 -13.73
N ALA A 250 7.77 7.55 -13.83
CA ALA A 250 7.19 8.79 -14.34
C ALA A 250 6.79 8.70 -15.81
N GLY A 251 7.58 8.00 -16.64
CA GLY A 251 7.21 7.77 -18.04
C GLY A 251 5.94 6.92 -18.17
N ALA A 252 5.83 5.85 -17.39
CA ALA A 252 4.62 5.02 -17.33
C ALA A 252 3.38 5.84 -16.92
N VAL A 253 3.49 6.61 -15.83
CA VAL A 253 2.40 7.47 -15.35
C VAL A 253 2.01 8.54 -16.38
N ARG A 254 2.96 9.12 -17.11
CA ARG A 254 2.65 10.07 -18.18
C ARG A 254 1.83 9.46 -19.31
N VAL A 255 2.11 8.20 -19.68
CA VAL A 255 1.31 7.47 -20.66
C VAL A 255 -0.10 7.20 -20.13
N LEU A 256 -0.23 6.74 -18.88
CA LEU A 256 -1.53 6.49 -18.25
C LEU A 256 -2.41 7.74 -18.17
N LEU A 257 -1.80 8.90 -17.93
CA LEU A 257 -2.50 10.20 -17.91
C LEU A 257 -2.69 10.82 -19.30
N GLY A 258 -2.25 10.16 -20.37
CA GLY A 258 -2.34 10.69 -21.74
C GLY A 258 -1.45 11.90 -22.02
N HIS A 259 -0.45 12.18 -21.17
CA HIS A 259 0.52 13.26 -21.34
C HIS A 259 1.65 12.91 -22.33
N GLU A 260 1.84 11.62 -22.60
CA GLU A 260 2.83 11.10 -23.53
C GLU A 260 2.23 9.96 -24.36
N ASP A 261 2.56 9.91 -25.64
CA ASP A 261 2.16 8.82 -26.51
C ASP A 261 2.84 7.49 -26.12
N ALA A 262 2.04 6.42 -26.09
CA ALA A 262 2.49 5.11 -25.65
C ALA A 262 3.67 4.56 -26.48
N ARG A 263 3.64 4.72 -27.81
CA ARG A 263 4.72 4.24 -28.69
C ARG A 263 5.99 5.03 -28.49
N THR A 264 5.87 6.36 -28.37
CA THR A 264 7.02 7.24 -28.10
C THR A 264 7.73 6.86 -26.79
N PHE A 265 6.96 6.53 -25.75
CA PHE A 265 7.52 6.01 -24.51
C PHE A 265 8.15 4.62 -24.71
N GLY A 266 7.48 3.71 -25.41
CA GLY A 266 8.01 2.38 -25.73
C GLY A 266 9.35 2.42 -26.48
N ASP A 267 9.49 3.30 -27.48
CA ASP A 267 10.76 3.50 -28.22
C ASP A 267 11.88 3.97 -27.28
N ARG A 268 11.55 4.83 -26.32
CA ARG A 268 12.50 5.26 -25.28
C ARG A 268 12.91 4.09 -24.39
N VAL A 269 11.97 3.23 -24.00
CA VAL A 269 12.25 2.03 -23.21
C VAL A 269 13.15 1.06 -23.99
N ALA A 270 12.88 0.83 -25.27
CA ALA A 270 13.72 0.03 -26.15
C ALA A 270 15.15 0.59 -26.25
N SER A 271 15.30 1.92 -26.34
CA SER A 271 16.63 2.56 -26.35
C SER A 271 17.46 2.31 -25.09
N TRP A 272 16.81 2.09 -23.93
CA TRP A 272 17.51 1.74 -22.69
C TRP A 272 18.13 0.35 -22.77
N VAL A 273 17.46 -0.59 -23.44
CA VAL A 273 17.97 -1.94 -23.69
C VAL A 273 19.21 -1.86 -24.58
N ASP A 274 19.14 -1.10 -25.68
CA ASP A 274 20.28 -0.94 -26.58
C ASP A 274 21.50 -0.35 -25.86
N ALA A 275 21.28 0.67 -25.02
CA ALA A 275 22.32 1.35 -24.26
C ALA A 275 22.91 0.53 -23.08
N ALA A 276 22.30 -0.60 -22.70
CA ALA A 276 22.72 -1.44 -21.57
C ALA A 276 23.95 -2.34 -21.87
N THR A 277 25.02 -1.73 -22.41
CA THR A 277 26.24 -2.44 -22.82
C THR A 277 27.27 -2.62 -21.69
N ALA A 278 27.22 -1.79 -20.64
CA ALA A 278 28.17 -1.78 -19.53
C ALA A 278 27.47 -2.12 -18.19
N PRO A 279 28.21 -2.50 -17.13
CA PRO A 279 27.62 -2.83 -15.82
C PRO A 279 26.70 -1.74 -15.26
N ASP A 280 27.13 -0.48 -15.27
CA ASP A 280 26.33 0.64 -14.73
C ASP A 280 25.07 0.91 -15.56
N SER A 281 25.16 0.80 -16.89
CA SER A 281 23.99 1.00 -17.75
C SER A 281 23.00 -0.18 -17.66
N ARG A 282 23.47 -1.38 -17.33
CA ARG A 282 22.62 -2.53 -16.99
C ARG A 282 21.93 -2.37 -15.64
N ALA A 283 22.64 -1.90 -14.61
CA ALA A 283 22.00 -1.58 -13.33
C ALA A 283 20.92 -0.50 -13.48
N ALA A 284 21.20 0.54 -14.28
CA ALA A 284 20.22 1.57 -14.59
C ALA A 284 19.04 1.04 -15.42
N LEU A 285 19.26 0.05 -16.31
CA LEU A 285 18.17 -0.63 -17.02
C LEU A 285 17.26 -1.39 -16.05
N THR A 286 17.84 -2.19 -15.14
CA THR A 286 17.07 -2.90 -14.10
C THR A 286 16.17 -1.96 -13.32
N ALA A 287 16.73 -0.85 -12.82
CA ALA A 287 15.98 0.14 -12.06
C ALA A 287 14.86 0.81 -12.88
N ARG A 288 15.15 1.23 -14.12
CA ARG A 288 14.12 1.81 -15.03
C ARG A 288 12.98 0.84 -15.31
N LEU A 289 13.29 -0.43 -15.57
CA LEU A 289 12.28 -1.45 -15.79
C LEU A 289 11.49 -1.72 -14.51
N GLY A 290 12.15 -1.79 -13.35
CA GLY A 290 11.48 -1.95 -12.05
C GLY A 290 10.47 -0.84 -11.79
N GLY A 291 10.87 0.42 -12.04
CA GLY A 291 9.97 1.58 -11.91
C GLY A 291 8.87 1.64 -12.96
N LEU A 292 9.12 1.24 -14.21
CA LEU A 292 8.08 1.14 -15.25
C LEU A 292 7.05 0.06 -14.89
N LEU A 293 7.52 -1.08 -14.39
CA LEU A 293 6.70 -2.27 -14.15
C LEU A 293 5.86 -2.19 -12.87
N THR A 294 6.10 -1.19 -11.99
CA THR A 294 5.14 -0.86 -10.92
C THR A 294 3.77 -0.49 -11.49
N ALA A 295 3.74 0.09 -12.68
CA ALA A 295 2.53 0.47 -13.42
C ALA A 295 2.09 -0.55 -14.47
N ALA A 296 2.69 -1.75 -14.51
CA ALA A 296 2.46 -2.73 -15.58
C ALA A 296 0.99 -3.15 -15.71
N GLY A 297 0.28 -3.36 -14.60
CA GLY A 297 -1.13 -3.75 -14.63
C GLY A 297 -2.00 -2.72 -15.38
N PRO A 298 -2.10 -1.47 -14.87
CA PRO A 298 -2.82 -0.40 -15.55
C PRO A 298 -2.29 -0.12 -16.96
N LEU A 299 -0.98 -0.20 -17.19
CA LEU A 299 -0.40 0.03 -18.52
C LEU A 299 -0.82 -1.02 -19.54
N LEU A 300 -0.83 -2.30 -19.16
CA LEU A 300 -1.27 -3.38 -20.04
C LEU A 300 -2.76 -3.25 -20.37
N GLU A 301 -3.57 -2.81 -19.41
CA GLU A 301 -5.01 -2.61 -19.59
C GLU A 301 -5.33 -1.38 -20.45
N ALA A 302 -4.62 -0.27 -20.25
CA ALA A 302 -4.92 1.02 -20.89
C ALA A 302 -4.08 1.32 -22.14
N ALA A 303 -2.88 0.77 -22.25
CA ALA A 303 -1.86 1.18 -23.22
C ALA A 303 -0.88 0.04 -23.58
N SER A 304 -1.40 -1.14 -23.98
CA SER A 304 -0.57 -2.30 -24.35
C SER A 304 0.52 -1.98 -25.39
N ALA A 305 0.25 -1.03 -26.29
CA ALA A 305 1.21 -0.53 -27.28
C ALA A 305 2.49 0.11 -26.68
N ALA A 306 2.51 0.44 -25.38
CA ALA A 306 3.69 0.98 -24.71
C ALA A 306 4.81 -0.05 -24.54
N LEU A 307 4.48 -1.34 -24.43
CA LEU A 307 5.47 -2.41 -24.25
C LEU A 307 5.88 -3.06 -25.57
N GLU A 308 5.10 -2.89 -26.64
CA GLU A 308 5.36 -3.49 -27.94
C GLU A 308 6.77 -3.20 -28.49
N PRO A 309 7.30 -1.95 -28.44
CA PRO A 309 8.67 -1.68 -28.90
C PRO A 309 9.73 -2.40 -28.05
N LEU A 310 9.49 -2.56 -26.74
CA LEU A 310 10.39 -3.31 -25.86
C LEU A 310 10.41 -4.80 -26.25
N LEU A 311 9.24 -5.41 -26.45
CA LEU A 311 9.13 -6.81 -26.84
C LEU A 311 9.79 -7.07 -28.19
N THR A 312 9.46 -6.25 -29.20
CA THR A 312 10.07 -6.31 -30.53
C THR A 312 11.59 -6.22 -30.43
N ARG A 313 12.10 -5.23 -29.68
CA ARG A 313 13.53 -5.01 -29.56
C ARG A 313 14.25 -6.18 -28.91
N VAL A 314 13.67 -6.78 -27.86
CA VAL A 314 14.24 -7.95 -27.19
C VAL A 314 14.28 -9.16 -28.13
N SER A 315 13.23 -9.38 -28.92
CA SER A 315 13.16 -10.47 -29.90
C SER A 315 14.19 -10.35 -31.04
N GLU A 316 14.59 -9.12 -31.38
CA GLU A 316 15.58 -8.85 -32.43
C GLU A 316 17.04 -8.82 -31.93
N LEU A 317 17.27 -8.94 -30.61
CA LEU A 317 18.63 -8.92 -30.07
C LEU A 317 19.41 -10.18 -30.50
N PRO A 318 20.67 -10.03 -30.97
CA PRO A 318 21.54 -11.18 -31.15
C PRO A 318 21.75 -11.93 -29.83
N ASP A 319 21.84 -13.27 -29.86
CA ASP A 319 21.91 -14.14 -28.68
C ASP A 319 22.89 -13.66 -27.61
N ARG A 320 24.12 -13.31 -28.00
CA ARG A 320 25.14 -12.84 -27.05
C ARG A 320 24.76 -11.52 -26.40
N ALA A 321 24.21 -10.59 -27.19
CA ALA A 321 23.76 -9.29 -26.69
C ALA A 321 22.55 -9.43 -25.76
N PHE A 322 21.66 -10.40 -26.03
CA PHE A 322 20.56 -10.76 -25.16
C PHE A 322 21.06 -11.36 -23.84
N LEU A 323 21.91 -12.39 -23.89
CA LEU A 323 22.45 -13.06 -22.70
C LEU A 323 23.22 -12.08 -21.79
N ASP A 324 23.96 -11.14 -22.37
CA ASP A 324 24.68 -10.10 -21.62
C ASP A 324 23.73 -9.17 -20.84
N ARG A 325 22.50 -8.96 -21.32
CA ARG A 325 21.48 -8.08 -20.74
C ARG A 325 20.42 -8.82 -19.92
N LEU A 326 20.32 -10.14 -20.09
CA LEU A 326 19.32 -10.99 -19.45
C LEU A 326 19.23 -10.81 -17.92
N PRO A 327 20.33 -10.67 -17.15
CA PRO A 327 20.22 -10.43 -15.71
C PRO A 327 19.50 -9.11 -15.39
N ALA A 328 19.75 -8.05 -16.17
CA ALA A 328 19.14 -6.75 -15.96
C ALA A 328 17.66 -6.75 -16.38
N LEU A 329 17.34 -7.42 -17.50
CA LEU A 329 15.96 -7.64 -17.91
C LEU A 329 15.21 -8.40 -16.82
N ARG A 330 15.75 -9.52 -16.34
CA ARG A 330 15.10 -10.34 -15.29
C ARG A 330 14.88 -9.56 -13.99
N GLY A 331 15.89 -8.83 -13.52
CA GLY A 331 15.77 -8.06 -12.28
C GLY A 331 14.69 -6.98 -12.33
N GLY A 332 14.39 -6.42 -13.51
CA GLY A 332 13.28 -5.49 -13.67
C GLY A 332 11.90 -6.11 -13.40
N PHE A 333 11.73 -7.40 -13.73
CA PHE A 333 10.46 -8.12 -13.64
C PHE A 333 10.21 -8.77 -12.27
N ASP A 334 11.19 -8.72 -11.37
CA ASP A 334 11.04 -9.20 -9.99
C ASP A 334 10.05 -8.34 -9.18
N THR A 335 9.72 -7.13 -9.65
CA THR A 335 8.76 -6.21 -9.00
C THR A 335 7.29 -6.51 -9.34
N LEU A 336 7.02 -7.38 -10.32
CA LEU A 336 5.65 -7.68 -10.76
C LEU A 336 4.90 -8.56 -9.77
N SER A 337 3.65 -8.19 -9.48
CA SER A 337 2.72 -9.09 -8.80
C SER A 337 2.42 -10.33 -9.67
N PRO A 338 2.02 -11.47 -9.08
CA PRO A 338 1.66 -12.67 -9.85
C PRO A 338 0.64 -12.38 -10.96
N ALA A 339 -0.42 -11.62 -10.66
CA ALA A 339 -1.44 -11.27 -11.64
C ALA A 339 -0.94 -10.33 -12.75
N ALA A 340 -0.01 -9.41 -12.45
CA ALA A 340 0.60 -8.56 -13.48
C ALA A 340 1.53 -9.39 -14.38
N ARG A 341 2.24 -10.36 -13.80
CA ARG A 341 3.09 -11.29 -14.55
C ARG A 341 2.28 -12.18 -15.50
N ASP A 342 1.14 -12.72 -15.05
CA ASP A 342 0.26 -13.54 -15.89
C ASP A 342 -0.31 -12.74 -17.08
N ARG A 343 -0.73 -11.49 -16.83
CA ARG A 343 -1.19 -10.60 -17.90
C ARG A 343 -0.08 -10.29 -18.90
N LEU A 344 1.12 -9.99 -18.41
CA LEU A 344 2.26 -9.72 -19.27
C LEU A 344 2.66 -10.95 -20.10
N LEU A 345 2.60 -12.14 -19.50
CA LEU A 345 2.83 -13.40 -20.21
C LEU A 345 1.85 -13.57 -21.37
N ALA A 346 0.56 -13.34 -21.15
CA ALA A 346 -0.45 -13.40 -22.21
C ALA A 346 -0.14 -12.43 -23.37
N THR A 347 0.30 -11.20 -23.06
CA THR A 347 0.73 -10.24 -24.09
C THR A 347 1.96 -10.72 -24.87
N VAL A 348 2.92 -11.37 -24.19
CA VAL A 348 4.10 -11.94 -24.84
C VAL A 348 3.73 -13.13 -25.74
N GLU A 349 2.84 -14.01 -25.29
CA GLU A 349 2.36 -15.15 -26.10
C GLU A 349 1.63 -14.68 -27.37
N GLU A 350 0.80 -13.64 -27.26
CA GLU A 350 0.13 -13.01 -28.39
C GLU A 350 1.16 -12.40 -29.37
N HIS A 351 2.16 -11.69 -28.87
CA HIS A 351 3.21 -11.08 -29.70
C HIS A 351 4.06 -12.13 -30.43
N LEU A 352 4.35 -13.27 -29.79
CA LEU A 352 5.16 -14.34 -30.37
C LEU A 352 4.36 -15.29 -31.27
N ASP A 353 3.02 -15.14 -31.33
CA ASP A 353 2.10 -16.09 -31.96
C ASP A 353 2.37 -17.55 -31.53
N ALA A 354 2.75 -17.71 -30.25
CA ALA A 354 3.18 -18.98 -29.68
C ALA A 354 2.88 -19.03 -28.18
N PRO A 355 2.18 -20.07 -27.69
CA PRO A 355 1.95 -20.23 -26.27
C PRO A 355 3.27 -20.53 -25.55
N TYR A 356 3.40 -20.07 -24.31
CA TYR A 356 4.51 -20.44 -23.45
C TYR A 356 4.39 -21.93 -23.11
N MET A 357 5.30 -22.70 -23.67
CA MET A 357 5.49 -24.10 -23.29
C MET A 357 6.52 -24.15 -22.17
N PRO A 358 6.21 -24.71 -20.99
CA PRO A 358 7.21 -24.90 -19.96
C PRO A 358 8.40 -25.69 -20.54
N ALA A 359 9.61 -25.19 -20.29
CA ALA A 359 10.86 -25.60 -20.95
C ALA A 359 11.24 -27.10 -20.82
N THR A 360 10.42 -27.90 -20.14
CA THR A 360 10.61 -29.33 -19.92
C THR A 360 9.77 -30.21 -20.84
N ASP A 361 8.75 -29.65 -21.51
CA ASP A 361 7.90 -30.43 -22.42
C ASP A 361 8.69 -30.78 -23.69
N GLY A 362 8.88 -32.08 -23.91
CA GLY A 362 9.62 -32.61 -25.06
C GLY A 362 11.15 -32.73 -24.88
N VAL A 363 11.68 -32.36 -23.70
CA VAL A 363 13.11 -32.55 -23.38
C VAL A 363 13.35 -33.95 -22.81
N ASP A 364 14.43 -34.62 -23.27
CA ASP A 364 14.85 -35.92 -22.75
C ASP A 364 15.06 -35.84 -21.22
N PRO A 365 14.39 -36.68 -20.40
CA PRO A 365 14.59 -36.75 -18.96
C PRO A 365 16.07 -36.89 -18.53
N ALA A 366 16.90 -37.56 -19.35
CA ALA A 366 18.33 -37.68 -19.07
C ALA A 366 19.08 -36.34 -19.20
N ALA A 367 18.73 -35.52 -20.19
CA ALA A 367 19.29 -34.18 -20.37
C ALA A 367 18.85 -33.25 -19.23
N LEU A 368 17.57 -33.32 -18.82
CA LEU A 368 17.02 -32.61 -17.67
C LEU A 368 17.76 -32.95 -16.37
N ALA A 369 18.03 -34.23 -16.13
CA ALA A 369 18.80 -34.68 -14.97
C ALA A 369 20.24 -34.14 -14.99
N ALA A 370 20.88 -34.12 -16.17
CA ALA A 370 22.23 -33.60 -16.33
C ALA A 370 22.31 -32.08 -16.07
N TRP A 371 21.37 -31.29 -16.60
CA TRP A 371 21.30 -29.84 -16.34
C TRP A 371 21.01 -29.55 -14.88
N THR A 372 20.06 -30.28 -14.27
CA THR A 372 19.74 -30.13 -12.84
C THR A 372 20.96 -30.43 -11.96
N ALA A 373 21.72 -31.47 -12.29
CA ALA A 373 22.96 -31.80 -11.57
C ALA A 373 24.02 -30.70 -11.73
N ALA A 374 24.16 -30.14 -12.93
CA ALA A 374 25.06 -29.02 -13.19
C ALA A 374 24.65 -27.76 -12.41
N ASP A 375 23.36 -27.44 -12.35
CA ASP A 375 22.83 -26.31 -11.58
C ASP A 375 23.06 -26.47 -10.08
N PHE A 376 22.86 -27.67 -9.52
CA PHE A 376 23.18 -27.94 -8.12
C PHE A 376 24.68 -27.80 -7.83
N ALA A 377 25.54 -28.29 -8.71
CA ALA A 377 26.99 -28.14 -8.58
C ALA A 377 27.43 -26.67 -8.66
N ALA A 378 26.83 -25.90 -9.58
CA ALA A 378 27.07 -24.46 -9.71
C ALA A 378 26.60 -23.70 -8.46
N ARG A 379 25.40 -23.99 -7.97
CA ARG A 379 24.86 -23.41 -6.74
C ARG A 379 25.75 -23.69 -5.53
N GLU A 380 26.23 -24.92 -5.38
CA GLU A 380 27.12 -25.30 -4.28
C GLU A 380 28.48 -24.60 -4.36
N THR A 381 28.99 -24.42 -5.58
CA THR A 381 30.21 -23.64 -5.83
C THR A 381 30.01 -22.17 -5.44
N LEU A 382 28.90 -21.55 -5.88
CA LEU A 382 28.55 -20.17 -5.51
C LEU A 382 28.36 -20.01 -3.99
N ARG A 383 27.75 -21.01 -3.34
CA ARG A 383 27.60 -21.06 -1.87
C ARG A 383 28.95 -21.05 -1.17
N THR A 384 29.87 -21.90 -1.63
CA THR A 384 31.22 -22.03 -1.07
C THR A 384 32.03 -20.76 -1.24
N LEU A 385 31.85 -20.06 -2.36
CA LEU A 385 32.50 -18.78 -2.65
C LEU A 385 31.83 -17.59 -1.94
N GLY A 386 30.73 -17.79 -1.21
CA GLY A 386 29.99 -16.71 -0.57
C GLY A 386 29.30 -15.75 -1.55
N LEU A 387 29.02 -16.22 -2.78
CA LEU A 387 28.47 -15.42 -3.87
C LEU A 387 26.94 -15.57 -4.02
N LEU A 388 26.30 -16.42 -3.21
CA LEU A 388 24.84 -16.48 -3.16
C LEU A 388 24.30 -15.32 -2.33
N HIS A 389 23.33 -14.59 -2.89
CA HIS A 389 22.62 -13.54 -2.18
C HIS A 389 21.86 -14.14 -0.99
N ALA A 390 21.89 -13.49 0.17
CA ALA A 390 21.05 -13.89 1.29
C ALA A 390 19.58 -13.74 0.90
N PRO A 391 18.70 -14.71 1.20
CA PRO A 391 17.27 -14.51 0.99
C PRO A 391 16.83 -13.30 1.82
N GLY A 392 16.14 -12.35 1.17
CA GLY A 392 15.50 -11.23 1.85
C GLY A 392 14.47 -11.72 2.88
N PRO A 393 14.13 -10.90 3.89
CA PRO A 393 13.15 -11.28 4.90
C PRO A 393 11.80 -11.61 4.23
N VAL A 394 11.22 -12.75 4.61
CA VAL A 394 9.92 -13.26 4.17
C VAL A 394 8.79 -12.55 4.90
#